data_AF-A0AAV9JFR1-F1
#
_entry.id   AF-A0AAV9JFR1-F1
#
_cell.length_a   1.000
_cell.length_b   1.000
_cell.length_c   1.000
_cell.angle_alpha   90.00
_cell.angle_beta   90.00
_cell.angle_gamma   90.00
#
_symmetry.space_group_name_H-M   'P 1'
#
loop_
_entity.id
_entity.type
_entity.pdbx_description
1 polymer ?
#
loop_
_entity_poly.entity_id
_entity_poly.type
_entity_poly.pdbx_seq_one_letter_code
_entity_poly.pdbx_strand_id
1 'polypeptide(L)'
;MAARAFPKPDDLGKAAKDLGFGTQEGFDGHWNFLATIGEGKFGHAGLWVQYDAEARITNRTIIKEAYPKPAQWTNRREWYDMKGRLPKEVHIHRTLSRAPRAWAVAGFLGWSLSEERRMYRVYMPYYPHGDFGNLIWEHAKLEGARDENGEDVCPLIPASAIWCFFEALAAAACLMRDGALPGQQPPGDWEGEVVHMDIKPINVFLDTAHQDRWRTIPMAKLGDFGLAMYRNAPGIRNPDQMVGRGTVGYQAPEQVRQTGGEPYRFRVTSKSDVYSIGKSLLSLMDLQSGDRVQTYGYDDVPIPPRVRDFYPPGLVSLLEQCLEDEPTHRIVADDLLRAITDEVAVGLDGIDSTPLKFQSRSGNRPLRVKADIYEAFAK
;
A
#
# COMPACT_ATOMS: atom_id res chain seq x y z
N MET A 1 1.54 40.43 -12.02
CA MET A 1 2.53 39.53 -12.65
C MET A 1 1.91 38.14 -12.73
N ALA A 2 1.73 37.60 -13.93
CA ALA A 2 1.26 36.22 -14.08
C ALA A 2 2.35 35.27 -13.59
N ALA A 3 2.10 34.56 -12.50
CA ALA A 3 2.99 33.51 -12.03
C ALA A 3 3.14 32.48 -13.16
N ARG A 4 4.34 32.43 -13.77
CA ARG A 4 4.70 31.37 -14.73
C ARG A 4 4.49 30.03 -14.01
N ALA A 5 3.79 29.11 -14.67
CA ALA A 5 3.62 27.77 -14.14
C ALA A 5 5.01 27.16 -13.92
N PHE A 6 5.31 26.68 -12.71
CA PHE A 6 6.48 25.83 -12.49
C PHE A 6 6.21 24.48 -13.16
N PRO A 7 6.92 24.13 -14.25
CA PRO A 7 6.82 22.79 -14.82
C PRO A 7 7.36 21.78 -13.81
N LYS A 8 6.86 20.53 -13.89
CA LYS A 8 7.47 19.41 -13.16
C LYS A 8 8.97 19.37 -13.52
N PRO A 9 9.89 19.33 -12.54
CA PRO A 9 11.32 19.22 -12.84
C PRO A 9 11.63 17.94 -13.62
N ASP A 10 12.61 18.01 -14.53
CA ASP A 10 13.06 16.86 -15.33
C ASP A 10 13.81 15.82 -14.47
N ASP A 11 14.47 16.26 -13.39
CA ASP A 11 15.12 15.43 -12.38
C ASP A 11 14.51 15.76 -11.00
N LEU A 12 13.61 14.90 -10.54
CA LEU A 12 12.89 15.11 -9.30
C LEU A 12 13.77 14.90 -8.07
N GLY A 13 14.74 13.98 -8.13
CA GLY A 13 15.65 13.73 -7.02
C GLY A 13 16.56 14.93 -6.75
N LYS A 14 17.11 15.51 -7.81
CA LYS A 14 17.87 16.75 -7.72
C LYS A 14 16.99 17.91 -7.23
N ALA A 15 15.78 18.06 -7.77
CA ALA A 15 14.87 19.10 -7.34
C ALA A 15 14.50 18.99 -5.84
N ALA A 16 14.25 17.77 -5.36
CA ALA A 16 13.96 17.51 -3.95
C ALA A 16 15.14 17.91 -3.05
N LYS A 17 16.37 17.55 -3.46
CA LYS A 17 17.61 17.92 -2.78
C LYS A 17 17.78 19.44 -2.72
N ASP A 18 17.57 20.13 -3.85
CA ASP A 18 17.72 21.58 -3.97
C ASP A 18 16.64 22.34 -3.17
N LEU A 19 15.42 21.80 -3.09
CA LEU A 19 14.35 22.33 -2.24
C LEU A 19 14.65 22.18 -0.74
N GLY A 20 15.52 21.24 -0.37
CA GLY A 20 15.82 20.93 1.02
C GLY A 20 14.65 20.23 1.73
N PHE A 21 14.84 19.97 3.02
CA PHE A 21 13.85 19.29 3.86
C PHE A 21 12.57 20.10 4.07
N GLY A 22 12.68 21.43 4.01
CA GLY A 22 11.61 22.38 4.33
C GLY A 22 11.44 22.58 5.85
N THR A 23 10.48 23.43 6.22
CA THR A 23 10.11 23.69 7.62
C THR A 23 8.86 22.88 7.96
N GLN A 24 8.98 21.89 8.84
CA GLN A 24 7.87 21.07 9.32
C GLN A 24 7.91 21.00 10.86
N GLU A 25 6.79 21.28 11.51
CA GLU A 25 6.68 21.16 12.97
C GLU A 25 7.00 19.72 13.42
N GLY A 26 7.79 19.59 14.49
CA GLY A 26 8.25 18.29 15.01
C GLY A 26 9.47 17.70 14.29
N PHE A 27 10.05 18.41 13.32
CA PHE A 27 11.27 18.00 12.62
C PHE A 27 12.40 19.02 12.83
N ASP A 28 12.93 19.07 14.06
CA ASP A 28 14.03 19.95 14.42
C ASP A 28 15.38 19.44 13.87
N GLY A 29 16.34 20.35 13.74
CA GLY A 29 17.72 20.04 13.35
C GLY A 29 17.96 19.96 11.84
N HIS A 30 19.13 19.45 11.46
CA HIS A 30 19.58 19.39 10.07
C HIS A 30 19.26 18.04 9.44
N TRP A 31 18.55 18.07 8.32
CA TRP A 31 18.17 16.89 7.55
C TRP A 31 18.88 16.86 6.19
N ASN A 32 19.35 15.69 5.82
CA ASN A 32 20.14 15.47 4.61
C ASN A 32 19.38 14.54 3.66
N PHE A 33 19.27 14.93 2.40
CA PHE A 33 18.78 14.06 1.35
C PHE A 33 19.78 12.93 1.12
N LEU A 34 19.32 11.68 1.28
CA LEU A 34 20.16 10.51 1.15
C LEU A 34 19.97 9.82 -0.20
N ALA A 35 18.73 9.55 -0.59
CA ALA A 35 18.43 8.82 -1.82
C ALA A 35 16.99 9.06 -2.32
N THR A 36 16.79 8.94 -3.63
CA THR A 36 15.45 8.72 -4.19
C THR A 36 15.08 7.26 -3.97
N ILE A 37 13.92 7.02 -3.35
CA ILE A 37 13.41 5.67 -3.07
C ILE A 37 12.17 5.33 -3.91
N GLY A 38 11.54 6.33 -4.54
CA GLY A 38 10.43 6.13 -5.45
C GLY A 38 10.27 7.33 -6.39
N GLU A 39 10.00 7.07 -7.65
CA GLU A 39 9.72 8.10 -8.65
C GLU A 39 8.61 7.63 -9.58
N GLY A 40 7.64 8.51 -9.83
CA GLY A 40 6.50 8.18 -10.66
C GLY A 40 6.01 9.34 -11.53
N LYS A 41 4.96 9.07 -12.29
CA LYS A 41 4.35 10.07 -13.19
C LYS A 41 3.93 11.34 -12.44
N PHE A 42 3.46 11.21 -11.20
CA PHE A 42 2.80 12.29 -10.45
C PHE A 42 3.55 12.75 -9.20
N GLY A 43 4.70 12.16 -8.87
CA GLY A 43 5.42 12.49 -7.65
C GLY A 43 6.78 11.82 -7.52
N HIS A 44 7.44 12.13 -6.41
CA HIS A 44 8.76 11.66 -6.02
C HIS A 44 8.76 11.34 -4.53
N ALA A 45 9.53 10.34 -4.10
CA ALA A 45 9.74 9.99 -2.71
C ALA A 45 11.25 9.96 -2.43
N GLY A 46 11.69 10.87 -1.56
CA GLY A 46 13.07 10.96 -1.11
C GLY A 46 13.23 10.47 0.32
N LEU A 47 14.31 9.73 0.59
CA LEU A 47 14.78 9.38 1.93
C LEU A 47 15.66 10.51 2.48
N TRP A 48 15.31 10.97 3.68
CA TRP A 48 16.01 12.00 4.42
C TRP A 48 16.47 11.46 5.76
N VAL A 49 17.68 11.87 6.18
CA VAL A 49 18.29 11.40 7.42
C VAL A 49 18.93 12.53 8.22
N GLN A 50 19.02 12.32 9.53
CA GLN A 50 19.84 13.12 10.43
C GLN A 50 21.05 12.31 10.88
N TYR A 51 22.15 13.01 11.16
CA TYR A 51 23.38 12.42 11.66
C TYR A 51 23.73 12.96 13.05
N ASP A 52 24.36 12.13 13.88
CA ASP A 52 25.09 12.62 15.05
C ASP A 52 26.50 13.12 14.69
N ALA A 53 27.27 13.55 15.69
CA ALA A 53 28.63 14.07 15.52
C ALA A 53 29.61 13.00 14.97
N GLU A 54 29.30 11.72 15.12
CA GLU A 54 30.08 10.58 14.62
C GLU A 54 29.60 10.09 13.24
N ALA A 55 28.75 10.86 12.56
CA ALA A 55 28.15 10.53 11.26
C ALA A 55 27.27 9.25 11.27
N ARG A 56 26.71 8.88 12.43
CA ARG A 56 25.69 7.82 12.51
C ARG A 56 24.30 8.37 12.28
N ILE A 57 23.47 7.61 11.58
CA ILE A 57 22.07 7.94 11.32
C ILE A 57 21.27 7.88 12.61
N THR A 58 20.66 8.99 12.99
CA THR A 58 19.83 9.10 14.20
C THR A 58 18.33 9.07 13.89
N ASN A 59 17.94 9.64 12.75
CA ASN A 59 16.55 9.67 12.30
C ASN A 59 16.46 9.40 10.80
N ARG A 60 15.35 8.78 10.38
CA ARG A 60 15.04 8.43 8.99
C ARG A 60 13.60 8.79 8.68
N THR A 61 13.36 9.49 7.57
CA THR A 61 12.00 9.82 7.12
C THR A 61 11.92 9.89 5.61
N ILE A 62 10.72 9.65 5.09
CA ILE A 62 10.41 9.83 3.67
C ILE A 62 9.63 11.12 3.49
N ILE A 63 10.04 11.90 2.50
CA ILE A 63 9.26 13.01 1.97
C ILE A 63 8.73 12.58 0.61
N LYS A 64 7.40 12.43 0.52
CA LYS A 64 6.69 12.28 -0.74
C LYS A 64 6.28 13.65 -1.26
N GLU A 65 6.69 13.99 -2.46
CA GLU A 65 6.35 15.22 -3.17
C GLU A 65 5.34 14.91 -4.26
N ALA A 66 4.24 15.65 -4.26
CA ALA A 66 3.23 15.61 -5.32
C ALA A 66 3.29 16.91 -6.13
N TYR A 67 3.29 16.77 -7.45
CA TYR A 67 3.33 17.88 -8.40
C TYR A 67 2.07 17.86 -9.29
N PRO A 68 0.90 18.30 -8.78
CA PRO A 68 -0.33 18.33 -9.57
C PRO A 68 -0.17 19.15 -10.85
N LYS A 69 -0.73 18.65 -11.96
CA LYS A 69 -0.81 19.44 -13.19
C LYS A 69 -1.65 20.71 -12.96
N PRO A 70 -1.48 21.78 -13.75
CA PRO A 70 -2.27 23.01 -13.60
C PRO A 70 -3.79 22.78 -13.51
N ALA A 71 -4.32 21.87 -14.35
CA ALA A 71 -5.74 21.52 -14.32
C ALA A 71 -6.16 20.79 -13.03
N GLN A 72 -5.27 20.00 -12.42
CA GLN A 72 -5.52 19.32 -11.14
C GLN A 72 -5.43 20.32 -9.98
N TRP A 73 -4.45 21.23 -10.01
CA TRP A 73 -4.25 22.25 -8.97
C TRP A 73 -5.47 23.14 -8.77
N THR A 74 -6.21 23.46 -9.83
CA THR A 74 -7.45 24.26 -9.75
C THR A 74 -8.72 23.42 -9.64
N ASN A 75 -8.63 22.10 -9.76
CA ASN A 75 -9.79 21.22 -9.71
C ASN A 75 -10.17 20.93 -8.26
N ARG A 76 -11.32 21.46 -7.80
CA ARG A 76 -11.85 21.25 -6.45
C ARG A 76 -11.90 19.79 -6.02
N ARG A 77 -11.98 18.82 -6.93
CA ARG A 77 -12.04 17.38 -6.63
C ARG A 77 -10.72 16.76 -6.16
N GLU A 78 -9.61 17.47 -6.34
CA GLU A 78 -8.28 17.05 -5.86
C GLU A 78 -7.95 17.64 -4.48
N TRP A 79 -8.83 18.49 -3.95
CA TRP A 79 -8.67 19.15 -2.67
C TRP A 79 -9.80 18.72 -1.74
N TYR A 80 -9.47 18.42 -0.50
CA TYR A 80 -10.46 18.25 0.53
C TYR A 80 -11.05 19.62 0.91
N ASP A 81 -10.17 20.58 1.18
CA ASP A 81 -10.53 22.00 1.31
C ASP A 81 -9.74 22.83 0.32
N MET A 82 -10.41 23.28 -0.75
CA MET A 82 -9.81 24.13 -1.78
C MET A 82 -9.48 25.53 -1.25
N LYS A 83 -10.26 26.06 -0.30
CA LYS A 83 -10.05 27.42 0.23
C LYS A 83 -8.88 27.45 1.20
N GLY A 84 -8.84 26.49 2.12
CA GLY A 84 -7.72 26.28 3.05
C GLY A 84 -6.51 25.58 2.45
N ARG A 85 -6.58 25.22 1.16
CA ARG A 85 -5.52 24.50 0.41
C ARG A 85 -5.05 23.21 1.10
N LEU A 86 -6.00 22.42 1.58
CA LEU A 86 -5.73 21.09 2.12
C LEU A 86 -5.94 20.03 1.02
N PRO A 87 -4.86 19.39 0.52
CA PRO A 87 -4.98 18.33 -0.49
C PRO A 87 -5.81 17.17 0.05
N LYS A 88 -6.57 16.53 -0.84
CA LYS A 88 -7.39 15.36 -0.49
C LYS A 88 -6.54 14.19 0.02
N GLU A 89 -5.42 13.91 -0.64
CA GLU A 89 -4.48 12.87 -0.22
C GLU A 89 -4.00 13.10 1.23
N VAL A 90 -3.60 14.33 1.54
CA VAL A 90 -3.12 14.72 2.89
C VAL A 90 -4.21 14.47 3.93
N HIS A 91 -5.44 14.93 3.66
CA HIS A 91 -6.54 14.75 4.60
C HIS A 91 -6.83 13.26 4.83
N ILE A 92 -7.02 12.47 3.76
CA ILE A 92 -7.31 11.04 3.86
C ILE A 92 -6.21 10.30 4.63
N HIS A 93 -4.93 10.51 4.24
CA HIS A 93 -3.80 9.83 4.86
C HIS A 93 -3.66 10.18 6.34
N ARG A 94 -3.83 11.47 6.70
CA ARG A 94 -3.82 11.95 8.08
C ARG A 94 -4.95 11.33 8.91
N THR A 95 -6.18 11.33 8.39
CA THR A 95 -7.36 10.80 9.11
C THR A 95 -7.21 9.31 9.36
N LEU A 96 -6.85 8.53 8.34
CA LEU A 96 -6.64 7.08 8.47
C LEU A 96 -5.49 6.73 9.42
N SER A 97 -4.39 7.47 9.39
CA SER A 97 -3.25 7.25 10.29
C SER A 97 -3.57 7.52 11.76
N ARG A 98 -4.63 8.30 12.04
CA ARG A 98 -5.10 8.62 13.39
C ARG A 98 -6.16 7.66 13.91
N ALA A 99 -6.69 6.80 13.05
CA ALA A 99 -7.68 5.82 13.47
C ALA A 99 -7.11 4.92 14.59
N PRO A 100 -7.93 4.51 15.56
CA PRO A 100 -7.48 3.61 16.61
C PRO A 100 -6.84 2.35 16.01
N ARG A 101 -5.63 2.03 16.45
CA ARG A 101 -4.84 0.89 15.94
C ARG A 101 -4.73 0.91 14.39
N ALA A 102 -4.40 2.05 13.79
CA ALA A 102 -4.08 2.18 12.35
C ALA A 102 -2.76 1.49 11.93
N TRP A 103 -2.49 0.30 12.46
CA TRP A 103 -1.21 -0.40 12.30
C TRP A 103 -0.95 -0.88 10.87
N ALA A 104 -1.99 -1.01 10.05
CA ALA A 104 -1.90 -1.48 8.68
C ALA A 104 -1.85 -0.34 7.64
N VAL A 105 -1.97 0.92 8.07
CA VAL A 105 -1.85 2.10 7.21
C VAL A 105 -0.45 2.69 7.40
N ALA A 106 0.15 3.16 6.31
CA ALA A 106 1.42 3.87 6.36
C ALA A 106 1.29 5.10 7.27
N GLY A 107 2.22 5.31 8.19
CA GLY A 107 2.19 6.44 9.12
C GLY A 107 2.23 7.80 8.41
N PHE A 108 1.67 8.81 9.08
CA PHE A 108 1.66 10.20 8.66
C PHE A 108 2.35 11.04 9.73
N LEU A 109 3.46 11.68 9.38
CA LEU A 109 4.25 12.51 10.30
C LEU A 109 3.98 14.00 10.11
N GLY A 110 3.59 14.42 8.90
CA GLY A 110 3.39 15.83 8.60
C GLY A 110 3.11 16.08 7.13
N TRP A 111 2.88 17.36 6.79
CA TRP A 111 2.70 17.79 5.41
C TRP A 111 3.00 19.28 5.27
N SER A 112 3.39 19.70 4.07
CA SER A 112 3.58 21.10 3.74
C SER A 112 3.10 21.40 2.32
N LEU A 113 2.88 22.68 2.02
CA LEU A 113 2.35 23.15 0.75
C LEU A 113 3.20 24.31 0.23
N SER A 114 3.47 24.33 -1.07
CA SER A 114 4.00 25.49 -1.76
C SER A 114 3.02 25.95 -2.85
N GLU A 115 2.34 27.06 -2.59
CA GLU A 115 1.45 27.72 -3.56
C GLU A 115 2.22 28.19 -4.80
N GLU A 116 3.39 28.78 -4.60
CA GLU A 116 4.26 29.29 -5.67
C GLU A 116 4.64 28.18 -6.65
N ARG A 117 5.03 27.02 -6.12
CA ARG A 117 5.51 25.87 -6.91
C ARG A 117 4.39 24.90 -7.30
N ARG A 118 3.17 25.12 -6.80
CA ARG A 118 2.01 24.23 -7.00
C ARG A 118 2.32 22.78 -6.65
N MET A 119 2.86 22.57 -5.47
CA MET A 119 3.19 21.24 -4.95
C MET A 119 2.86 21.11 -3.47
N TYR A 120 2.72 19.88 -3.00
CA TYR A 120 2.65 19.58 -1.58
C TYR A 120 3.55 18.40 -1.23
N ARG A 121 3.91 18.31 0.04
CA ARG A 121 4.72 17.25 0.62
C ARG A 121 3.91 16.49 1.67
N VAL A 122 4.15 15.19 1.75
CA VAL A 122 3.73 14.32 2.85
C VAL A 122 4.99 13.72 3.47
N TYR A 123 5.13 13.89 4.78
CA TYR A 123 6.21 13.33 5.58
C TYR A 123 5.72 12.04 6.21
N MET A 124 6.45 10.95 6.04
CA MET A 124 6.05 9.62 6.48
C MET A 124 7.26 8.82 7.01
N PRO A 125 7.04 7.77 7.81
CA PRO A 125 8.11 6.90 8.27
C PRO A 125 8.87 6.25 7.11
N TYR A 126 10.13 5.90 7.36
CA TYR A 126 10.88 5.04 6.46
C TYR A 126 10.51 3.58 6.69
N TYR A 127 10.24 2.85 5.59
CA TYR A 127 9.94 1.42 5.61
C TYR A 127 11.16 0.63 5.12
N PRO A 128 11.93 0.02 6.04
CA PRO A 128 13.27 -0.48 5.74
C PRO A 128 13.29 -1.66 4.77
N HIS A 129 12.20 -2.43 4.70
CA HIS A 129 12.11 -3.63 3.88
C HIS A 129 11.49 -3.40 2.50
N GLY A 130 11.35 -2.13 2.10
CA GLY A 130 10.83 -1.75 0.79
C GLY A 130 9.32 -1.96 0.68
N ASP A 131 8.88 -2.48 -0.47
CA ASP A 131 7.47 -2.74 -0.79
C ASP A 131 7.26 -4.18 -1.30
N PHE A 132 6.00 -4.58 -1.53
CA PHE A 132 5.70 -5.90 -2.08
C PHE A 132 6.27 -6.11 -3.50
N GLY A 133 6.49 -5.05 -4.27
CA GLY A 133 7.18 -5.15 -5.56
C GLY A 133 8.65 -5.57 -5.37
N ASN A 134 9.35 -5.00 -4.39
CA ASN A 134 10.68 -5.47 -4.00
C ASN A 134 10.64 -6.92 -3.51
N LEU A 135 9.62 -7.30 -2.75
CA LEU A 135 9.47 -8.67 -2.26
C LEU A 135 9.29 -9.69 -3.39
N ILE A 136 8.42 -9.39 -4.37
CA ILE A 136 8.25 -10.21 -5.58
C ILE A 136 9.60 -10.36 -6.30
N TRP A 137 10.32 -9.25 -6.46
CA TRP A 137 11.61 -9.27 -7.16
C TRP A 137 12.67 -10.11 -6.43
N GLU A 138 12.79 -9.98 -5.11
CA GLU A 138 13.74 -10.77 -4.31
C GLU A 138 13.47 -12.27 -4.36
N HIS A 139 12.18 -12.66 -4.38
CA HIS A 139 11.78 -14.05 -4.49
C HIS A 139 11.86 -14.61 -5.91
N ALA A 140 11.57 -13.80 -6.94
CA ALA A 140 11.68 -14.20 -8.34
C ALA A 140 13.12 -14.57 -8.74
N LYS A 141 14.14 -13.98 -8.11
CA LYS A 141 15.56 -14.37 -8.31
C LYS A 141 15.86 -15.83 -7.96
N LEU A 142 15.00 -16.46 -7.16
CA LEU A 142 15.15 -17.87 -6.78
C LEU A 142 14.60 -18.82 -7.84
N GLU A 143 13.86 -18.33 -8.85
CA GLU A 143 13.39 -19.19 -9.94
C GLU A 143 14.60 -19.81 -10.67
N GLY A 144 14.71 -21.15 -10.62
CA GLY A 144 15.82 -21.90 -11.19
C GLY A 144 17.09 -21.97 -10.33
N ALA A 145 17.08 -21.40 -9.12
CA ALA A 145 18.19 -21.52 -8.19
C ALA A 145 18.27 -22.94 -7.59
N ARG A 146 19.49 -23.40 -7.33
CA ARG A 146 19.78 -24.68 -6.66
C ARG A 146 20.61 -24.46 -5.40
N ASP A 147 20.41 -25.31 -4.40
CA ASP A 147 21.17 -25.28 -3.15
C ASP A 147 22.53 -25.99 -3.30
N GLU A 148 23.29 -26.07 -2.20
CA GLU A 148 24.62 -26.72 -2.17
C GLU A 148 24.59 -28.21 -2.48
N ASN A 149 23.43 -28.86 -2.32
CA ASN A 149 23.21 -30.27 -2.63
C ASN A 149 22.67 -30.47 -4.06
N GLY A 150 22.42 -29.39 -4.80
CA GLY A 150 21.88 -29.40 -6.15
C GLY A 150 20.35 -29.51 -6.21
N GLU A 151 19.65 -29.41 -5.07
CA GLU A 151 18.19 -29.42 -4.98
C GLU A 151 17.61 -28.06 -5.33
N ASP A 152 16.42 -28.04 -5.93
CA ASP A 152 15.78 -26.78 -6.35
C ASP A 152 15.35 -25.94 -5.14
N VAL A 153 15.74 -24.67 -5.14
CA VAL A 153 15.32 -23.70 -4.12
C VAL A 153 13.93 -23.20 -4.47
N CYS A 154 12.99 -23.32 -3.54
CA CYS A 154 11.64 -22.82 -3.78
C CYS A 154 11.59 -21.29 -3.81
N PRO A 155 11.05 -20.68 -4.88
CA PRO A 155 10.96 -19.24 -4.99
C PRO A 155 9.74 -18.65 -4.27
N LEU A 156 8.71 -19.46 -3.98
CA LEU A 156 7.43 -18.97 -3.48
C LEU A 156 7.55 -18.38 -2.07
N ILE A 157 6.80 -17.31 -1.84
CA ILE A 157 6.75 -16.62 -0.56
C ILE A 157 6.08 -17.55 0.49
N PRO A 158 6.63 -17.68 1.71
CA PRO A 158 6.04 -18.54 2.73
C PRO A 158 4.57 -18.18 3.03
N ALA A 159 3.72 -19.19 3.22
CA ALA A 159 2.29 -19.00 3.49
C ALA A 159 2.02 -18.13 4.74
N SER A 160 2.86 -18.23 5.78
CA SER A 160 2.78 -17.38 6.98
C SER A 160 2.95 -15.89 6.66
N ALA A 161 3.81 -15.55 5.70
CA ALA A 161 3.97 -14.18 5.24
C ALA A 161 2.75 -13.71 4.44
N ILE A 162 2.20 -14.55 3.57
CA ILE A 162 0.96 -14.22 2.84
C ILE A 162 -0.20 -13.98 3.81
N TRP A 163 -0.37 -14.81 4.85
CA TRP A 163 -1.37 -14.58 5.90
C TRP A 163 -1.16 -13.25 6.64
N CYS A 164 0.08 -12.93 7.02
CA CYS A 164 0.43 -11.65 7.65
C CYS A 164 0.05 -10.46 6.77
N PHE A 165 0.36 -10.54 5.49
CA PHE A 165 0.08 -9.49 4.51
C PHE A 165 -1.42 -9.36 4.23
N PHE A 166 -2.13 -10.48 4.17
CA PHE A 166 -3.57 -10.50 3.97
C PHE A 166 -4.30 -9.84 5.15
N GLU A 167 -3.91 -10.17 6.38
CA GLU A 167 -4.47 -9.56 7.59
C GLU A 167 -4.28 -8.04 7.58
N ALA A 168 -3.08 -7.57 7.23
CA ALA A 168 -2.79 -6.13 7.15
C ALA A 168 -3.68 -5.44 6.11
N LEU A 169 -3.77 -5.99 4.90
CA LEU A 169 -4.59 -5.39 3.85
C LEU A 169 -6.09 -5.44 4.16
N ALA A 170 -6.59 -6.51 4.77
CA ALA A 170 -7.97 -6.59 5.24
C ALA A 170 -8.26 -5.56 6.36
N ALA A 171 -7.33 -5.38 7.30
CA ALA A 171 -7.41 -4.34 8.32
C ALA A 171 -7.40 -2.93 7.73
N ALA A 172 -6.53 -2.66 6.75
CA ALA A 172 -6.51 -1.39 6.02
C ALA A 172 -7.83 -1.14 5.27
N ALA A 173 -8.41 -2.17 4.64
CA ALA A 173 -9.72 -2.08 3.99
C ALA A 173 -10.86 -1.75 4.97
N CYS A 174 -10.85 -2.34 6.18
CA CYS A 174 -11.80 -1.97 7.25
C CYS A 174 -11.64 -0.50 7.64
N LEU A 175 -10.39 -0.05 7.87
CA LEU A 175 -10.09 1.34 8.23
C LEU A 175 -10.54 2.33 7.16
N MET A 176 -10.37 2.01 5.88
CA MET A 176 -10.82 2.87 4.77
C MET A 176 -12.34 2.87 4.62
N ARG A 177 -13.01 1.76 4.90
CA ARG A 177 -14.47 1.66 4.79
C ARG A 177 -15.18 2.37 5.93
N ASP A 178 -14.76 2.10 7.17
CA ASP A 178 -15.50 2.48 8.37
C ASP A 178 -14.78 3.50 9.25
N GLY A 179 -13.52 3.83 8.95
CA GLY A 179 -12.69 4.71 9.77
C GLY A 179 -12.13 4.04 11.02
N ALA A 180 -12.41 2.75 11.21
CA ALA A 180 -12.06 1.97 12.39
C ALA A 180 -11.98 0.48 12.05
N LEU A 181 -11.29 -0.29 12.91
CA LEU A 181 -11.37 -1.75 12.86
C LEU A 181 -12.71 -2.23 13.43
N PRO A 182 -13.17 -3.45 13.08
CA PRO A 182 -14.40 -4.03 13.64
C PRO A 182 -14.44 -3.96 15.17
N GLY A 183 -15.55 -3.48 15.72
CA GLY A 183 -15.74 -3.29 17.15
C GLY A 183 -15.12 -2.02 17.74
N GLN A 184 -14.55 -1.14 16.92
CA GLN A 184 -14.01 0.15 17.34
C GLN A 184 -14.83 1.32 16.78
N GLN A 185 -14.66 2.51 17.37
CA GLN A 185 -15.30 3.73 16.90
C GLN A 185 -14.35 4.51 16.00
N PRO A 186 -14.84 5.06 14.87
CA PRO A 186 -14.03 5.93 14.03
C PRO A 186 -13.72 7.26 14.74
N PRO A 187 -12.67 7.97 14.30
CA PRO A 187 -12.43 9.35 14.70
C PRO A 187 -13.67 10.23 14.50
N GLY A 188 -13.84 11.25 15.35
CA GLY A 188 -14.99 12.17 15.27
C GLY A 188 -15.05 13.01 13.98
N ASP A 189 -13.93 13.11 13.26
CA ASP A 189 -13.79 13.75 11.95
C ASP A 189 -13.84 12.74 10.77
N TRP A 190 -14.31 11.50 11.01
CA TRP A 190 -14.53 10.53 9.94
C TRP A 190 -15.75 10.89 9.08
N GLU A 191 -15.53 11.08 7.78
CA GLU A 191 -16.55 11.54 6.84
C GLU A 191 -17.20 10.43 6.00
N GLY A 192 -16.72 9.20 6.16
CA GLY A 192 -17.26 8.02 5.50
C GLY A 192 -16.27 7.34 4.56
N GLU A 193 -16.78 6.32 3.87
CA GLU A 193 -16.02 5.37 3.08
C GLU A 193 -15.06 6.02 2.06
N VAL A 194 -13.78 5.68 2.22
CA VAL A 194 -12.70 5.97 1.29
C VAL A 194 -12.43 4.74 0.42
N VAL A 195 -12.32 4.94 -0.88
CA VAL A 195 -11.83 3.93 -1.83
C VAL A 195 -10.42 4.34 -2.25
N HIS A 196 -9.44 3.46 -2.07
CA HIS A 196 -8.03 3.73 -2.35
C HIS A 196 -7.74 3.87 -3.85
N MET A 197 -8.41 3.07 -4.68
CA MET A 197 -8.34 3.10 -6.15
C MET A 197 -7.01 2.67 -6.79
N ASP A 198 -5.98 2.34 -6.00
CA ASP A 198 -4.64 1.99 -6.52
C ASP A 198 -3.87 1.06 -5.58
N ILE A 199 -4.56 0.09 -4.99
CA ILE A 199 -3.89 -0.96 -4.22
C ILE A 199 -3.17 -1.88 -5.20
N LYS A 200 -1.85 -1.96 -5.04
CA LYS A 200 -0.93 -2.77 -5.85
C LYS A 200 0.35 -2.99 -5.07
N PRO A 201 1.22 -3.95 -5.47
CA PRO A 201 2.41 -4.29 -4.70
C PRO A 201 3.31 -3.11 -4.31
N ILE A 202 3.58 -2.17 -5.23
CA ILE A 202 4.50 -1.04 -4.95
C ILE A 202 3.91 0.01 -3.99
N ASN A 203 2.62 -0.07 -3.65
CA ASN A 203 1.93 0.81 -2.71
C ASN A 203 1.74 0.16 -1.32
N VAL A 204 2.29 -1.04 -1.11
CA VAL A 204 2.25 -1.74 0.18
C VAL A 204 3.68 -1.88 0.71
N PHE A 205 4.00 -1.06 1.70
CA PHE A 205 5.34 -0.98 2.28
C PHE A 205 5.56 -2.00 3.39
N LEU A 206 6.81 -2.36 3.64
CA LEU A 206 7.21 -3.34 4.65
C LEU A 206 8.03 -2.66 5.76
N ASP A 207 7.43 -2.57 6.94
CA ASP A 207 8.04 -2.10 8.17
C ASP A 207 8.75 -3.24 8.92
N THR A 208 9.46 -2.91 9.98
CA THR A 208 10.01 -3.89 10.92
C THR A 208 8.92 -4.82 11.50
N ALA A 209 9.33 -6.01 11.93
CA ALA A 209 8.43 -6.97 12.58
C ALA A 209 7.91 -6.41 13.91
N HIS A 210 6.64 -6.68 14.24
CA HIS A 210 6.02 -6.17 15.45
C HIS A 210 5.82 -7.29 16.48
N GLN A 211 6.39 -7.10 17.69
CA GLN A 211 6.44 -8.14 18.72
C GLN A 211 5.04 -8.66 19.16
N ASP A 212 4.05 -7.77 19.21
CA ASP A 212 2.67 -8.10 19.59
C ASP A 212 1.77 -8.57 18.44
N ARG A 213 2.28 -8.68 17.22
CA ARG A 213 1.55 -9.24 16.08
C ARG A 213 2.36 -10.36 15.44
N TRP A 214 3.08 -10.06 14.37
CA TRP A 214 3.91 -11.00 13.66
C TRP A 214 5.37 -10.78 14.04
N ARG A 215 5.90 -11.64 14.92
CA ARG A 215 7.20 -11.45 15.57
C ARG A 215 8.39 -11.52 14.63
N THR A 216 8.26 -12.25 13.53
CA THR A 216 9.38 -12.59 12.63
C THR A 216 9.15 -12.17 11.19
N ILE A 217 7.98 -11.55 10.90
CA ILE A 217 7.56 -11.14 9.57
C ILE A 217 7.39 -9.61 9.57
N PRO A 218 8.04 -8.91 8.63
CA PRO A 218 7.82 -7.48 8.40
C PRO A 218 6.35 -7.11 8.29
N MET A 219 5.94 -6.03 8.95
CA MET A 219 4.54 -5.60 8.94
C MET A 219 4.23 -4.85 7.65
N ALA A 220 3.19 -5.28 6.93
CA ALA A 220 2.71 -4.57 5.75
C ALA A 220 1.94 -3.30 6.12
N LYS A 221 2.13 -2.24 5.33
CA LYS A 221 1.56 -0.89 5.51
C LYS A 221 1.03 -0.39 4.16
N LEU A 222 -0.29 -0.27 4.02
CA LEU A 222 -0.88 0.32 2.83
C LEU A 222 -0.63 1.84 2.82
N GLY A 223 -0.10 2.36 1.71
CA GLY A 223 0.10 3.78 1.52
C GLY A 223 -0.15 4.23 0.08
N ASP A 224 0.23 5.47 -0.22
CA ASP A 224 -0.09 6.16 -1.47
C ASP A 224 -1.60 6.41 -1.70
N PHE A 225 -2.14 7.37 -0.95
CA PHE A 225 -3.54 7.79 -1.07
C PHE A 225 -3.76 8.85 -2.18
N GLY A 226 -2.84 9.00 -3.13
CA GLY A 226 -2.90 10.05 -4.16
C GLY A 226 -4.09 9.91 -5.12
N LEU A 227 -4.58 8.69 -5.32
CA LEU A 227 -5.78 8.40 -6.11
C LEU A 227 -7.03 8.13 -5.27
N ALA A 228 -6.91 8.12 -3.94
CA ALA A 228 -8.01 7.80 -3.05
C ALA A 228 -9.16 8.80 -3.17
N MET A 229 -10.39 8.32 -3.01
CA MET A 229 -11.60 9.11 -3.15
C MET A 229 -12.65 8.69 -2.12
N TYR A 230 -13.39 9.65 -1.56
CA TYR A 230 -14.61 9.33 -0.84
C TYR A 230 -15.65 8.76 -1.80
N ARG A 231 -16.27 7.63 -1.44
CA ARG A 231 -17.26 6.92 -2.26
C ARG A 231 -18.41 7.84 -2.71
N ASN A 232 -18.86 8.71 -1.81
CA ASN A 232 -19.95 9.65 -2.02
C ASN A 232 -19.45 11.11 -2.02
N ALA A 233 -18.25 11.35 -2.56
CA ALA A 233 -17.71 12.69 -2.70
C ALA A 233 -18.70 13.64 -3.43
N PRO A 234 -19.01 14.83 -2.89
CA PRO A 234 -19.95 15.76 -3.50
C PRO A 234 -19.59 16.11 -4.95
N GLY A 235 -20.56 15.94 -5.84
CA GLY A 235 -20.40 16.23 -7.27
C GLY A 235 -19.57 15.22 -8.05
N ILE A 236 -19.21 14.07 -7.48
CA ILE A 236 -18.64 12.92 -8.18
C ILE A 236 -19.75 11.94 -8.54
N ARG A 237 -19.94 11.69 -9.84
CA ARG A 237 -20.79 10.57 -10.30
C ARG A 237 -19.98 9.28 -10.27
N ASN A 238 -20.40 8.36 -9.43
CA ASN A 238 -19.80 7.03 -9.28
C ASN A 238 -20.72 6.01 -9.98
N PRO A 239 -20.22 5.26 -10.98
CA PRO A 239 -18.79 5.03 -11.28
C PRO A 239 -18.17 5.95 -12.35
N ASP A 240 -18.95 6.70 -13.14
CA ASP A 240 -18.50 7.49 -14.30
C ASP A 240 -17.18 8.26 -14.16
N GLN A 241 -16.93 8.85 -13.00
CA GLN A 241 -15.78 9.73 -12.75
C GLN A 241 -14.67 9.07 -11.91
N MET A 242 -14.91 7.82 -11.50
CA MET A 242 -13.97 6.97 -10.76
C MET A 242 -13.33 5.90 -11.65
N VAL A 243 -13.99 5.51 -12.74
CA VAL A 243 -13.51 4.52 -13.72
C VAL A 243 -12.29 4.97 -14.53
N GLY A 244 -11.44 4.00 -14.85
CA GLY A 244 -10.16 4.19 -15.54
C GLY A 244 -9.10 4.88 -14.71
N ARG A 245 -9.28 4.91 -13.38
CA ARG A 245 -8.26 5.31 -12.40
C ARG A 245 -7.62 4.06 -11.81
N GLY A 246 -6.39 4.22 -11.31
CA GLY A 246 -5.60 3.11 -10.77
C GLY A 246 -4.68 2.48 -11.80
N THR A 247 -4.04 1.39 -11.40
CA THR A 247 -3.04 0.68 -12.20
C THR A 247 -3.67 -0.50 -12.92
N VAL A 248 -3.46 -0.55 -14.25
CA VAL A 248 -3.88 -1.66 -15.11
C VAL A 248 -3.37 -2.99 -14.54
N GLY A 249 -4.21 -4.02 -14.58
CA GLY A 249 -3.93 -5.32 -13.97
C GLY A 249 -4.35 -5.45 -12.50
N TYR A 250 -4.62 -4.35 -11.79
CA TYR A 250 -5.09 -4.39 -10.39
C TYR A 250 -6.52 -3.84 -10.22
N GLN A 251 -7.04 -3.16 -11.23
CA GLN A 251 -8.39 -2.60 -11.24
C GLN A 251 -9.45 -3.69 -11.15
N ALA A 252 -10.43 -3.49 -10.27
CA ALA A 252 -11.64 -4.29 -10.26
C ALA A 252 -12.45 -4.11 -11.56
N PRO A 253 -13.29 -5.09 -11.95
CA PRO A 253 -14.06 -5.01 -13.19
C PRO A 253 -14.90 -3.73 -13.30
N GLU A 254 -15.50 -3.28 -12.20
CA GLU A 254 -16.26 -2.04 -12.09
C GLU A 254 -15.43 -0.75 -12.14
N GLN A 255 -14.10 -0.84 -12.05
CA GLN A 255 -13.16 0.27 -12.22
C GLN A 255 -12.62 0.36 -13.66
N VAL A 256 -12.69 -0.71 -14.44
CA VAL A 256 -12.21 -0.73 -15.84
C VAL A 256 -13.16 0.10 -16.71
N ARG A 257 -12.59 0.96 -17.57
CA ARG A 257 -13.40 1.71 -18.55
C ARG A 257 -13.95 0.76 -19.60
N GLN A 258 -15.28 0.67 -19.68
CA GLN A 258 -15.93 -0.14 -20.70
C GLN A 258 -15.78 0.52 -22.07
N THR A 259 -15.39 -0.28 -23.06
CA THR A 259 -15.40 0.11 -24.47
C THR A 259 -16.73 -0.29 -25.08
N GLY A 260 -17.47 0.65 -25.67
CA GLY A 260 -18.74 0.35 -26.35
C GLY A 260 -19.96 1.14 -25.88
N GLY A 261 -19.83 1.96 -24.82
CA GLY A 261 -20.92 2.83 -24.38
C GLY A 261 -21.99 2.17 -23.51
N GLU A 262 -21.80 0.88 -23.16
CA GLU A 262 -22.65 0.18 -22.21
C GLU A 262 -22.62 0.87 -20.82
N PRO A 263 -23.76 0.93 -20.12
CA PRO A 263 -23.81 1.49 -18.79
C PRO A 263 -23.03 0.60 -17.82
N TYR A 264 -22.32 1.24 -16.89
CA TYR A 264 -21.66 0.51 -15.82
C TYR A 264 -22.68 -0.24 -14.96
N ARG A 265 -22.43 -1.54 -14.75
CA ARG A 265 -23.30 -2.43 -13.98
C ARG A 265 -23.24 -2.15 -12.48
N PHE A 266 -22.06 -1.80 -11.97
CA PHE A 266 -21.81 -1.62 -10.55
C PHE A 266 -21.06 -0.31 -10.27
N ARG A 267 -21.28 0.21 -9.05
CA ARG A 267 -20.54 1.36 -8.53
C ARG A 267 -19.19 0.91 -7.97
N VAL A 268 -18.20 1.79 -8.03
CA VAL A 268 -16.90 1.60 -7.36
C VAL A 268 -17.08 1.81 -5.85
N THR A 269 -16.63 0.86 -5.04
CA THR A 269 -16.80 0.86 -3.57
C THR A 269 -15.57 0.25 -2.89
N SER A 270 -15.59 0.10 -1.57
CA SER A 270 -14.57 -0.62 -0.81
C SER A 270 -14.40 -2.07 -1.29
N LYS A 271 -15.42 -2.67 -1.93
CA LYS A 271 -15.28 -3.98 -2.59
C LYS A 271 -14.29 -3.93 -3.75
N SER A 272 -14.16 -2.81 -4.45
CA SER A 272 -13.17 -2.65 -5.53
C SER A 272 -11.74 -2.68 -4.98
N ASP A 273 -11.53 -2.15 -3.76
CA ASP A 273 -10.26 -2.29 -3.05
C ASP A 273 -10.01 -3.74 -2.59
N VAL A 274 -11.04 -4.47 -2.14
CA VAL A 274 -10.92 -5.91 -1.81
C VAL A 274 -10.44 -6.73 -3.02
N TYR A 275 -10.95 -6.44 -4.22
CA TYR A 275 -10.44 -7.05 -5.45
C TYR A 275 -8.97 -6.72 -5.70
N SER A 276 -8.61 -5.45 -5.56
CA SER A 276 -7.23 -4.99 -5.74
C SER A 276 -6.26 -5.62 -4.72
N ILE A 277 -6.74 -5.91 -3.49
CA ILE A 277 -6.03 -6.70 -2.48
C ILE A 277 -5.82 -8.12 -2.98
N GLY A 278 -6.87 -8.80 -3.47
CA GLY A 278 -6.77 -10.13 -4.05
C GLY A 278 -5.74 -10.19 -5.19
N LYS A 279 -5.78 -9.23 -6.13
CA LYS A 279 -4.81 -9.14 -7.23
C LYS A 279 -3.38 -8.89 -6.75
N SER A 280 -3.21 -8.09 -5.70
CA SER A 280 -1.90 -7.83 -5.08
C SER A 280 -1.33 -9.08 -4.41
N LEU A 281 -2.16 -9.84 -3.68
CA LEU A 281 -1.74 -11.11 -3.09
C LEU A 281 -1.47 -12.18 -4.13
N LEU A 282 -2.30 -12.30 -5.16
CA LEU A 282 -2.03 -13.23 -6.27
C LEU A 282 -0.69 -12.89 -6.94
N SER A 283 -0.35 -11.60 -7.08
CA SER A 283 0.97 -11.17 -7.59
C SER A 283 2.12 -11.61 -6.68
N LEU A 284 1.95 -11.57 -5.35
CA LEU A 284 2.94 -12.12 -4.42
C LEU A 284 3.04 -13.65 -4.55
N MET A 285 1.89 -14.31 -4.53
CA MET A 285 1.79 -15.77 -4.48
C MET A 285 2.31 -16.43 -5.75
N ASP A 286 2.16 -15.75 -6.88
CA ASP A 286 2.60 -16.17 -8.21
C ASP A 286 3.81 -15.34 -8.72
N LEU A 287 4.43 -14.51 -7.88
CA LEU A 287 5.59 -13.68 -8.28
C LEU A 287 5.39 -12.91 -9.61
N GLN A 288 4.19 -12.39 -9.84
CA GLN A 288 3.85 -11.64 -11.06
C GLN A 288 4.19 -10.15 -10.91
N SER A 289 4.77 -9.58 -11.97
CA SER A 289 5.04 -8.14 -12.06
C SER A 289 5.00 -7.67 -13.50
N GLY A 290 4.73 -6.38 -13.71
CA GLY A 290 4.72 -5.76 -15.05
C GLY A 290 3.75 -6.47 -15.99
N ASP A 291 4.20 -6.78 -17.20
CA ASP A 291 3.37 -7.37 -18.26
C ASP A 291 2.85 -8.79 -17.95
N ARG A 292 3.37 -9.44 -16.89
CA ARG A 292 2.82 -10.73 -16.40
C ARG A 292 1.48 -10.55 -15.68
N VAL A 293 1.15 -9.35 -15.21
CA VAL A 293 -0.08 -9.07 -14.48
C VAL A 293 -1.21 -8.81 -15.48
N GLN A 294 -2.16 -9.75 -15.56
CA GLN A 294 -3.29 -9.67 -16.48
C GLN A 294 -4.43 -8.82 -15.92
N THR A 295 -5.16 -8.17 -16.82
CA THR A 295 -6.41 -7.43 -16.55
C THR A 295 -7.60 -8.31 -16.87
N TYR A 296 -8.65 -8.23 -16.06
CA TYR A 296 -9.88 -9.00 -16.21
C TYR A 296 -11.08 -8.05 -16.23
N GLY A 297 -12.06 -8.35 -17.08
CA GLY A 297 -13.37 -7.71 -17.06
C GLY A 297 -14.27 -8.38 -16.03
N TYR A 298 -15.55 -8.56 -16.35
CA TYR A 298 -16.46 -9.40 -15.56
C TYR A 298 -16.24 -10.88 -15.93
N ASP A 299 -15.03 -11.35 -15.67
CA ASP A 299 -14.56 -12.70 -15.95
C ASP A 299 -13.80 -13.23 -14.74
N ASP A 300 -13.84 -14.55 -14.54
CA ASP A 300 -13.10 -15.21 -13.47
C ASP A 300 -11.60 -14.96 -13.57
N VAL A 301 -10.96 -14.68 -12.43
CA VAL A 301 -9.50 -14.63 -12.34
C VAL A 301 -8.98 -16.04 -12.07
N PRO A 302 -8.29 -16.69 -13.02
CA PRO A 302 -7.79 -18.03 -12.81
C PRO A 302 -6.66 -18.03 -11.76
N ILE A 303 -6.80 -18.87 -10.74
CA ILE A 303 -5.73 -19.14 -9.78
C ILE A 303 -4.76 -20.17 -10.40
N PRO A 304 -3.47 -19.84 -10.59
CA PRO A 304 -2.49 -20.75 -11.18
C PRO A 304 -2.37 -22.06 -10.40
N PRO A 305 -2.16 -23.22 -11.06
CA PRO A 305 -1.99 -24.50 -10.37
C PRO A 305 -0.90 -24.47 -9.29
N ARG A 306 0.26 -23.86 -9.58
CA ARG A 306 1.35 -23.72 -8.58
C ARG A 306 0.94 -22.97 -7.32
N VAL A 307 -0.04 -22.06 -7.41
CA VAL A 307 -0.58 -21.36 -6.26
C VAL A 307 -1.51 -22.28 -5.47
N ARG A 308 -2.40 -23.01 -6.14
CA ARG A 308 -3.31 -23.97 -5.50
C ARG A 308 -2.56 -25.10 -4.80
N ASP A 309 -1.48 -25.58 -5.41
CA ASP A 309 -0.70 -26.72 -4.90
C ASP A 309 0.19 -26.33 -3.71
N PHE A 310 0.63 -25.07 -3.63
CA PHE A 310 1.58 -24.62 -2.62
C PHE A 310 0.92 -24.02 -1.37
N TYR A 311 -0.17 -23.27 -1.52
CA TYR A 311 -0.77 -22.51 -0.42
C TYR A 311 -1.96 -23.25 0.23
N PRO A 312 -2.21 -23.06 1.53
CA PRO A 312 -3.33 -23.70 2.22
C PRO A 312 -4.68 -23.43 1.54
N PRO A 313 -5.58 -24.43 1.45
CA PRO A 313 -6.88 -24.26 0.79
C PRO A 313 -7.72 -23.10 1.34
N GLY A 314 -7.70 -22.87 2.66
CA GLY A 314 -8.40 -21.74 3.29
C GLY A 314 -7.87 -20.38 2.83
N LEU A 315 -6.54 -20.26 2.63
CA LEU A 315 -5.91 -19.06 2.09
C LEU A 315 -6.35 -18.81 0.65
N VAL A 316 -6.31 -19.86 -0.18
CA VAL A 316 -6.71 -19.77 -1.59
C VAL A 316 -8.20 -19.45 -1.72
N SER A 317 -9.05 -20.04 -0.88
CA SER A 317 -10.49 -19.75 -0.88
C SER A 317 -10.79 -18.28 -0.55
N LEU A 318 -10.11 -17.69 0.43
CA LEU A 318 -10.28 -16.26 0.75
C LEU A 318 -9.75 -15.35 -0.36
N LEU A 319 -8.66 -15.75 -1.03
CA LEU A 319 -8.15 -15.06 -2.22
C LEU A 319 -9.19 -15.06 -3.35
N GLU A 320 -9.82 -16.20 -3.64
CA GLU A 320 -10.88 -16.33 -4.65
C GLU A 320 -12.09 -15.46 -4.31
N GLN A 321 -12.54 -15.46 -3.05
CA GLN A 321 -13.64 -14.61 -2.59
C GLN A 321 -13.34 -13.10 -2.72
N CYS A 322 -12.06 -12.70 -2.70
CA CYS A 322 -11.66 -11.32 -3.03
C CYS A 322 -11.73 -11.05 -4.53
N LEU A 323 -11.49 -12.06 -5.37
CA LEU A 323 -11.39 -11.96 -6.83
C LEU A 323 -12.72 -12.20 -7.57
N GLU A 324 -13.82 -12.44 -6.85
CA GLU A 324 -15.19 -12.43 -7.40
C GLU A 324 -15.39 -11.17 -8.26
N ASP A 325 -15.86 -11.40 -9.48
CA ASP A 325 -15.99 -10.37 -10.52
C ASP A 325 -17.12 -9.38 -10.18
N GLU A 326 -18.25 -9.90 -9.67
CA GLU A 326 -19.36 -9.09 -9.18
C GLU A 326 -19.14 -8.63 -7.73
N PRO A 327 -19.16 -7.31 -7.45
CA PRO A 327 -18.90 -6.77 -6.10
C PRO A 327 -19.89 -7.24 -5.03
N THR A 328 -21.08 -7.71 -5.43
CA THR A 328 -22.11 -8.26 -4.56
C THR A 328 -21.77 -9.64 -4.02
N HIS A 329 -21.03 -10.46 -4.77
CA HIS A 329 -20.56 -11.79 -4.34
C HIS A 329 -19.20 -11.72 -3.62
N ARG A 330 -18.42 -10.67 -3.91
CA ARG A 330 -17.12 -10.44 -3.28
C ARG A 330 -17.22 -10.31 -1.77
N ILE A 331 -16.30 -10.91 -1.02
CA ILE A 331 -16.26 -10.80 0.46
C ILE A 331 -16.16 -9.33 0.93
N VAL A 332 -16.82 -8.99 2.03
CA VAL A 332 -16.67 -7.68 2.68
C VAL A 332 -15.43 -7.66 3.56
N ALA A 333 -14.79 -6.48 3.71
CA ALA A 333 -13.54 -6.33 4.45
C ALA A 333 -13.57 -6.93 5.88
N ASP A 334 -14.68 -6.75 6.61
CA ASP A 334 -14.81 -7.24 7.98
C ASP A 334 -14.89 -8.76 8.07
N ASP A 335 -15.67 -9.38 7.18
CA ASP A 335 -15.78 -10.83 7.11
C ASP A 335 -14.44 -11.43 6.67
N LEU A 336 -13.75 -10.77 5.75
CA LEU A 336 -12.40 -11.14 5.35
C LEU A 336 -11.42 -11.07 6.53
N LEU A 337 -11.38 -9.94 7.24
CA LEU A 337 -10.50 -9.76 8.40
C LEU A 337 -10.81 -10.78 9.50
N ARG A 338 -12.09 -11.05 9.76
CA ARG A 338 -12.55 -12.06 10.73
C ARG A 338 -12.10 -13.45 10.32
N ALA A 339 -12.36 -13.87 9.08
CA ALA A 339 -11.95 -15.17 8.58
C ALA A 339 -10.43 -15.37 8.64
N ILE A 340 -9.66 -14.36 8.23
CA ILE A 340 -8.19 -14.38 8.37
C ILE A 340 -7.79 -14.51 9.84
N THR A 341 -8.40 -13.73 10.73
CA THR A 341 -8.10 -13.74 12.17
C THR A 341 -8.36 -15.10 12.80
N ASP A 342 -9.45 -15.76 12.42
CA ASP A 342 -9.81 -17.09 12.90
C ASP A 342 -8.78 -18.13 12.44
N GLU A 343 -8.36 -18.10 11.17
CA GLU A 343 -7.35 -19.01 10.61
C GLU A 343 -5.98 -18.89 11.30
N VAL A 344 -5.50 -17.65 11.46
CA VAL A 344 -4.16 -17.38 12.02
C VAL A 344 -4.09 -17.47 13.55
N ALA A 345 -5.25 -17.54 14.22
CA ALA A 345 -5.34 -17.79 15.66
C ALA A 345 -5.09 -19.27 15.99
N VAL A 346 -5.28 -20.18 15.04
CA VAL A 346 -5.01 -21.61 15.17
C VAL A 346 -3.60 -21.92 14.64
N GLY A 347 -2.84 -22.77 15.35
CA GLY A 347 -1.51 -23.22 14.90
C GLY A 347 -1.61 -24.20 13.71
N LEU A 348 -0.59 -24.23 12.85
CA LEU A 348 -0.59 -24.97 11.56
C LEU A 348 -0.87 -26.49 11.63
N ASP A 349 -0.77 -27.14 12.79
CA ASP A 349 -0.85 -28.61 12.87
C ASP A 349 -1.77 -29.15 13.99
N GLY A 350 -2.51 -28.31 14.72
CA GLY A 350 -3.37 -28.75 15.84
C GLY A 350 -2.63 -29.45 17.00
N ILE A 351 -1.31 -29.62 16.91
CA ILE A 351 -0.43 -30.21 17.93
C ILE A 351 0.25 -29.12 18.76
N ASP A 352 0.56 -27.97 18.15
CA ASP A 352 1.08 -26.77 18.81
C ASP A 352 -0.06 -25.74 18.94
N SER A 353 -0.46 -25.44 20.18
CA SER A 353 -1.49 -24.44 20.49
C SER A 353 -1.02 -22.99 20.25
N THR A 354 0.22 -22.81 19.80
CA THR A 354 0.77 -21.51 19.46
C THR A 354 0.17 -20.97 18.15
N PRO A 355 -0.50 -19.81 18.16
CA PRO A 355 -1.03 -19.18 16.94
C PRO A 355 0.05 -19.00 15.88
N LEU A 356 -0.34 -19.11 14.60
CA LEU A 356 0.58 -18.97 13.45
C LEU A 356 1.48 -17.71 13.53
N LYS A 357 0.96 -16.64 14.13
CA LYS A 357 1.66 -15.36 14.33
C LYS A 357 2.87 -15.41 15.26
N PHE A 358 2.89 -16.41 16.15
CA PHE A 358 3.88 -16.55 17.23
C PHE A 358 4.74 -17.80 17.08
N GLN A 359 4.51 -18.61 16.05
CA GLN A 359 5.32 -19.79 15.77
C GLN A 359 6.77 -19.37 15.46
N SER A 360 7.70 -20.14 16.03
CA SER A 360 9.13 -20.01 15.78
C SER A 360 9.44 -20.26 14.29
N ARG A 361 10.48 -19.61 13.74
CA ARG A 361 10.95 -19.85 12.36
C ARG A 361 11.40 -21.30 12.11
N SER A 362 11.52 -22.12 13.15
CA SER A 362 11.86 -23.55 13.04
C SER A 362 10.84 -24.29 12.18
N GLY A 363 11.17 -24.52 10.92
CA GLY A 363 10.33 -25.23 9.93
C GLY A 363 9.75 -24.36 8.82
N ASN A 364 9.83 -23.02 8.92
CA ASN A 364 9.33 -22.12 7.88
C ASN A 364 10.45 -21.69 6.92
N ARG A 365 10.19 -21.73 5.62
CA ARG A 365 11.12 -21.27 4.58
C ARG A 365 11.46 -19.78 4.81
N PRO A 366 12.70 -19.33 4.54
CA PRO A 366 13.10 -17.95 4.80
C PRO A 366 12.35 -16.98 3.87
N LEU A 367 11.78 -15.94 4.45
CA LEU A 367 11.26 -14.78 3.71
C LEU A 367 12.44 -13.89 3.29
N ARG A 368 12.62 -13.66 1.99
CA ARG A 368 13.67 -12.78 1.47
C ARG A 368 13.11 -11.37 1.30
N VAL A 369 13.36 -10.52 2.29
CA VAL A 369 13.02 -9.09 2.22
C VAL A 369 14.22 -8.25 1.83
N LYS A 370 13.95 -7.05 1.28
CA LYS A 370 14.99 -6.05 1.05
C LYS A 370 15.68 -5.73 2.38
N ALA A 371 17.00 -5.77 2.38
CA ALA A 371 17.79 -5.48 3.58
C ALA A 371 17.74 -3.99 3.90
N ASP A 372 17.69 -3.66 5.20
CA ASP A 372 17.92 -2.31 5.67
C ASP A 372 19.41 -2.00 5.65
N ILE A 373 19.89 -1.51 4.51
CA ILE A 373 21.31 -1.16 4.35
C ILE A 373 21.72 0.05 5.21
N TYR A 374 20.76 0.80 5.76
CA TYR A 374 21.02 1.97 6.58
C TYR A 374 21.14 1.64 8.07
N GLU A 375 20.65 0.48 8.49
CA GLU A 375 20.73 0.00 9.88
C GLU A 375 22.19 -0.14 10.35
N ALA A 376 23.11 -0.53 9.46
CA ALA A 376 24.54 -0.61 9.76
C ALA A 376 25.17 0.74 10.13
N PHE A 377 24.51 1.85 9.77
CA PHE A 377 24.93 3.21 10.09
C PHE A 377 24.05 3.84 11.18
N ALA A 378 23.04 3.14 11.69
CA ALA A 378 22.15 3.63 12.73
C ALA A 378 22.83 3.60 14.11
N LYS A 379 22.40 4.51 14.99
CA LYS A 379 22.89 4.62 16.38
C LYS A 379 22.37 3.50 17.30
#